data_AF-A0A3M6C7W0-F1
#
_entry.id   AF-A0A3M6C7W0-F1
#
_cell.length_a   1.000
_cell.length_b   1.000
_cell.length_c   1.000
_cell.angle_alpha   90.00
_cell.angle_beta   90.00
_cell.angle_gamma   90.00
#
_symmetry.space_group_name_H-M   'P 1'
#
loop_
_entity.id
_entity.type
_entity.pdbx_description
1 polymer ?
#
loop_
_entity_poly.entity_id
_entity_poly.type
_entity_poly.pdbx_seq_one_letter_code
_entity_poly.pdbx_strand_id
1 'polypeptide(L)'
;MMVIWPMMIMFLSLAYGLNDIDLLWLGGIITGIPTLMLIHGLLRPTPPPVRFNRQRREVCVPRDNGEYWIVPWESVTAAATQCSSISQAGRVTMGLLFIGFENPDAEASEDNKHFSMGFNCGGGETAMALWECMRSYMEIGQEAVPESRVGAMSYEKTQIGSIVTSLRKGDVFDVLHGLFFITILGTYLAEKLQNLKLSPPPDLEHPDIVEWSKSLPPEQWATRSAELEIAFARHEESHPINE
;
A
#
# COMPACT_ATOMS: atom_id res chain seq x y z
N MET A 1 -11.82 -12.63 -0.85
CA MET A 1 -11.75 -13.65 0.22
C MET A 1 -12.70 -13.37 1.38
N MET A 2 -12.58 -12.23 2.08
CA MET A 2 -13.36 -11.94 3.29
C MET A 2 -14.89 -11.88 3.10
N VAL A 3 -15.39 -11.74 1.87
CA VAL A 3 -16.82 -11.82 1.55
C VAL A 3 -17.20 -13.19 0.94
N ILE A 4 -16.33 -13.73 0.09
CA ILE A 4 -16.56 -15.01 -0.63
C ILE A 4 -16.68 -16.16 0.36
N TRP A 5 -15.79 -16.23 1.36
CA TRP A 5 -15.74 -17.33 2.31
C TRP A 5 -16.97 -17.39 3.25
N PRO A 6 -17.41 -16.30 3.89
CA PRO A 6 -18.68 -16.29 4.62
C PRO A 6 -19.88 -16.67 3.76
N MET A 7 -19.95 -16.16 2.53
CA MET A 7 -21.05 -16.49 1.61
C MET A 7 -21.05 -17.98 1.26
N MET A 8 -19.88 -18.59 1.04
CA MET A 8 -19.75 -20.03 0.85
C MET A 8 -20.27 -20.82 2.06
N ILE A 9 -19.84 -20.48 3.28
CA ILE A 9 -20.31 -21.16 4.51
C ILE A 9 -21.83 -20.99 4.67
N MET A 10 -22.35 -19.79 4.39
CA MET A 10 -23.78 -19.51 4.47
C MET A 10 -24.56 -20.40 3.51
N PHE A 11 -24.24 -20.42 2.21
CA PHE A 11 -24.96 -21.26 1.25
C PHE A 11 -24.83 -22.75 1.54
N LEU A 12 -23.65 -23.23 1.97
CA LEU A 12 -23.45 -24.62 2.35
C LEU A 12 -24.28 -25.00 3.59
N SER A 13 -24.32 -24.14 4.61
CA SER A 13 -25.08 -24.41 5.84
C SER A 13 -26.60 -24.38 5.60
N LEU A 14 -27.10 -23.44 4.79
CA LEU A 14 -28.51 -23.40 4.40
C LEU A 14 -28.89 -24.58 3.51
N ALA A 15 -28.08 -24.94 2.52
CA ALA A 15 -28.36 -26.09 1.65
C ALA A 15 -28.41 -27.40 2.46
N TYR A 16 -27.49 -27.58 3.41
CA TYR A 16 -27.50 -28.73 4.31
C TYR A 16 -28.72 -28.71 5.26
N GLY A 17 -29.02 -27.55 5.87
CA GLY A 17 -30.11 -27.43 6.85
C GLY A 17 -31.50 -27.56 6.25
N LEU A 18 -31.70 -27.09 5.01
CA LEU A 18 -32.96 -27.18 4.27
C LEU A 18 -33.04 -28.42 3.37
N ASN A 19 -31.94 -29.17 3.23
CA ASN A 19 -31.78 -30.28 2.30
C ASN A 19 -32.16 -29.91 0.85
N ASP A 20 -31.76 -28.72 0.43
CA ASP A 20 -32.12 -28.12 -0.86
C ASP A 20 -30.87 -28.01 -1.76
N ILE A 21 -30.86 -28.79 -2.84
CA ILE A 21 -29.76 -28.84 -3.79
C ILE A 21 -29.75 -27.62 -4.73
N ASP A 22 -30.90 -27.01 -4.98
CA ASP A 22 -31.00 -25.83 -5.87
C ASP A 22 -30.31 -24.63 -5.22
N LEU A 23 -30.39 -24.53 -3.89
CA LEU A 23 -29.66 -23.52 -3.12
C LEU A 23 -28.14 -23.71 -3.17
N LEU A 24 -27.67 -24.96 -3.24
CA LEU A 24 -26.25 -25.27 -3.40
C LEU A 24 -25.74 -24.85 -4.78
N TRP A 25 -26.52 -25.10 -5.84
CA TRP A 25 -26.21 -24.63 -7.20
C TRP A 25 -26.17 -23.11 -7.29
N LEU A 26 -27.18 -22.43 -6.73
CA LEU A 26 -27.24 -20.98 -6.69
C LEU A 26 -26.03 -20.39 -5.95
N GLY A 27 -25.71 -20.95 -4.78
CA GLY A 27 -24.53 -20.56 -4.00
C GLY A 27 -23.24 -20.71 -4.80
N GLY A 28 -23.06 -21.86 -5.48
CA GLY A 28 -21.90 -22.12 -6.32
C GLY A 28 -21.74 -21.15 -7.50
N ILE A 29 -22.84 -20.69 -8.11
CA ILE A 29 -22.78 -19.67 -9.17
C ILE A 29 -22.38 -18.30 -8.60
N ILE A 30 -23.01 -17.89 -7.51
CA ILE A 30 -22.79 -16.57 -6.88
C ILE A 30 -21.35 -16.44 -6.39
N THR A 31 -20.80 -17.47 -5.75
CA THR A 31 -19.44 -17.45 -5.21
C THR A 31 -18.39 -17.89 -6.22
N GLY A 32 -18.76 -18.70 -7.22
CA GLY A 32 -17.87 -19.24 -8.23
C GLY A 32 -17.24 -18.16 -9.09
N ILE A 33 -18.04 -17.21 -9.63
CA ILE A 33 -17.51 -16.13 -10.48
C ILE A 33 -16.49 -15.26 -9.72
N PRO A 34 -16.79 -14.71 -8.53
CA PRO A 34 -15.79 -13.96 -7.75
C PRO A 34 -14.57 -14.80 -7.36
N THR A 35 -14.74 -16.10 -7.12
CA THR A 35 -13.61 -17.00 -6.81
C THR A 35 -12.69 -17.14 -8.03
N LEU A 36 -13.24 -17.31 -9.23
CA LEU A 36 -12.46 -17.35 -10.47
C LEU A 36 -11.75 -16.01 -10.73
N MET A 37 -12.43 -14.88 -10.51
CA MET A 37 -11.81 -13.55 -10.64
C MET A 37 -10.64 -13.37 -9.65
N LEU A 38 -10.81 -13.85 -8.41
CA LEU A 38 -9.74 -13.82 -7.41
C LEU A 38 -8.56 -14.71 -7.83
N ILE A 39 -8.81 -15.95 -8.28
CA ILE A 39 -7.77 -16.85 -8.75
C ILE A 39 -7.01 -16.22 -9.92
N HIS A 40 -7.74 -15.66 -10.90
CA HIS A 40 -7.13 -14.95 -12.02
C HIS A 40 -6.27 -13.77 -11.55
N GLY A 41 -6.76 -12.96 -10.61
CA GLY A 41 -6.00 -11.85 -10.03
C GLY A 41 -4.74 -12.30 -9.28
N LEU A 42 -4.79 -13.43 -8.59
CA LEU A 42 -3.62 -14.01 -7.91
C LEU A 42 -2.58 -14.55 -8.90
N LEU A 43 -3.02 -15.07 -10.04
CA LEU A 43 -2.14 -15.61 -11.09
C LEU A 43 -1.53 -14.53 -11.98
N ARG A 44 -2.19 -13.38 -12.17
CA ARG A 44 -1.64 -12.25 -12.93
C ARG A 44 -0.36 -11.73 -12.30
N PRO A 45 0.74 -11.46 -13.04
CA PRO A 45 1.95 -10.91 -12.46
C PRO A 45 1.66 -9.59 -11.73
N THR A 46 2.36 -9.34 -10.63
CA THR A 46 2.27 -8.06 -9.92
C THR A 46 2.91 -6.97 -10.77
N PRO A 47 2.29 -5.79 -10.87
CA PRO A 47 2.91 -4.68 -11.58
C PRO A 47 4.23 -4.30 -10.86
N PRO A 48 5.27 -3.89 -11.61
CA PRO A 48 6.52 -3.46 -11.02
C PRO A 48 6.30 -2.26 -10.08
N PRO A 49 6.98 -2.21 -8.91
CA PRO A 49 6.80 -1.11 -7.96
C PRO A 49 7.53 0.15 -8.41
N VAL A 50 7.00 1.31 -8.03
CA VAL A 50 7.77 2.57 -8.02
C VAL A 50 8.85 2.44 -6.94
N ARG A 51 10.11 2.68 -7.30
CA ARG A 51 11.26 2.50 -6.40
C ARG A 51 11.93 3.83 -6.12
N PHE A 52 12.04 4.17 -4.84
CA PHE A 52 12.72 5.38 -4.37
C PHE A 52 14.18 5.08 -4.05
N ASN A 53 15.10 5.85 -4.61
CA ASN A 53 16.52 5.75 -4.33
C ASN A 53 17.01 7.01 -3.61
N ARG A 54 17.13 6.88 -2.29
CA ARG A 54 17.63 7.94 -1.41
C ARG A 54 19.05 8.39 -1.77
N GLN A 55 19.93 7.45 -2.10
CA GLN A 55 21.36 7.74 -2.32
C GLN A 55 21.56 8.62 -3.56
N ARG A 56 20.72 8.44 -4.57
CA ARG A 56 20.73 9.25 -5.81
C ARG A 56 19.74 10.42 -5.78
N ARG A 57 18.86 10.48 -4.77
CA ARG A 57 17.70 11.40 -4.71
C ARG A 57 16.85 11.35 -5.98
N GLU A 58 16.53 10.14 -6.41
CA GLU A 58 15.78 9.86 -7.64
C GLU A 58 14.70 8.79 -7.40
N VAL A 59 13.69 8.77 -8.25
CA VAL A 59 12.58 7.81 -8.23
C VAL A 59 12.48 7.12 -9.57
N CYS A 60 12.50 5.79 -9.55
CA CYS A 60 12.26 4.97 -10.72
C CYS A 60 10.77 4.66 -10.84
N VAL A 61 10.15 5.09 -11.94
CA VAL A 61 8.74 4.89 -12.25
C VAL A 61 8.62 3.93 -13.45
N PRO A 62 8.16 2.68 -13.25
CA PRO A 62 7.91 1.76 -14.35
C PRO A 62 6.65 2.16 -15.14
N ARG A 63 6.69 2.01 -16.47
CA ARG A 63 5.57 2.28 -17.38
C ARG A 63 5.09 1.00 -18.05
N ASP A 64 3.83 0.99 -18.49
CA ASP A 64 3.20 -0.18 -19.12
C ASP A 64 3.89 -0.63 -20.42
N ASN A 65 4.64 0.26 -21.08
CA ASN A 65 5.39 -0.02 -22.31
C ASN A 65 6.75 -0.71 -22.05
N GLY A 66 7.10 -1.00 -20.80
CA GLY A 66 8.43 -1.50 -20.41
C GLY A 66 9.51 -0.42 -20.31
N GLU A 67 9.12 0.85 -20.47
CA GLU A 67 9.97 2.01 -20.22
C GLU A 67 10.05 2.34 -18.72
N TYR A 68 11.14 2.99 -18.33
CA TYR A 68 11.37 3.44 -16.96
C TYR A 68 11.73 4.91 -16.95
N TRP A 69 11.07 5.68 -16.09
CA TRP A 69 11.44 7.07 -15.86
C TRP A 69 12.31 7.17 -14.62
N ILE A 70 13.43 7.87 -14.74
CA ILE A 70 14.23 8.28 -13.60
C ILE A 70 13.90 9.75 -13.33
N VAL A 71 13.10 9.96 -12.31
CA VAL A 71 12.56 11.28 -11.94
C VAL A 71 13.35 11.81 -10.75
N PRO A 72 13.88 13.04 -10.77
CA PRO A 72 14.48 13.67 -9.60
C PRO A 72 13.48 13.72 -8.44
N TRP A 73 13.92 13.38 -7.23
CA TRP A 73 13.05 13.41 -6.04
C TRP A 73 12.42 14.78 -5.81
N GLU A 74 13.17 15.85 -6.07
CA GLU A 74 12.74 17.22 -5.85
C GLU A 74 11.70 17.72 -6.87
N SER A 75 11.51 17.02 -7.99
CA SER A 75 10.43 17.29 -8.94
C SER A 75 9.18 16.45 -8.67
N VAL A 76 9.20 15.55 -7.69
CA VAL A 76 8.03 14.75 -7.31
C VAL A 76 7.00 15.66 -6.65
N THR A 77 5.77 15.62 -7.15
CA THR A 77 4.67 16.41 -6.61
C THR A 77 3.79 15.55 -5.71
N ALA A 78 3.27 16.13 -4.64
CA ALA A 78 2.33 15.47 -3.74
C ALA A 78 1.11 16.36 -3.50
N ALA A 79 -0.07 15.75 -3.60
CA ALA A 79 -1.34 16.41 -3.36
C ALA A 79 -2.18 15.59 -2.35
N ALA A 80 -2.33 16.13 -1.15
CA ALA A 80 -3.26 15.61 -0.16
C ALA A 80 -4.67 16.15 -0.44
N THR A 81 -5.60 15.26 -0.78
CA THR A 81 -6.98 15.62 -1.11
C THR A 81 -7.94 15.19 -0.01
N GLN A 82 -8.95 16.01 0.27
CA GLN A 82 -10.01 15.69 1.21
C GLN A 82 -11.33 16.30 0.72
N CYS A 83 -12.37 15.48 0.68
CA CYS A 83 -13.73 15.88 0.37
C CYS A 83 -14.64 15.44 1.53
N SER A 84 -15.50 16.34 2.01
CA SER A 84 -16.50 15.99 3.01
C SER A 84 -17.91 16.30 2.51
N SER A 85 -18.79 15.31 2.61
CA SER A 85 -20.21 15.41 2.30
C SER A 85 -21.03 15.29 3.59
N ILE A 86 -22.12 16.05 3.68
CA ILE A 86 -23.02 16.07 4.83
C ILE A 86 -24.36 15.49 4.39
N SER A 87 -24.82 14.45 5.07
CA SER A 87 -26.12 13.82 4.85
C SER A 87 -26.92 13.74 6.15
N GLN A 88 -28.17 13.27 6.08
CA GLN A 88 -28.98 12.98 7.28
C GLN A 88 -28.33 11.94 8.20
N ALA A 89 -27.48 11.06 7.65
CA ALA A 89 -26.70 10.07 8.41
C ALA A 89 -25.40 10.66 9.03
N GLY A 90 -25.16 11.96 8.88
CA GLY A 90 -23.98 12.66 9.40
C GLY A 90 -22.96 13.05 8.33
N ARG A 91 -21.80 13.53 8.79
CA ARG A 91 -20.68 13.95 7.94
C ARG A 91 -19.83 12.75 7.56
N VAL A 92 -19.64 12.55 6.27
CA VAL A 92 -18.73 11.55 5.70
C VAL A 92 -17.57 12.28 5.05
N THR A 93 -16.35 11.91 5.44
CA THR A 93 -15.11 12.49 4.91
C THR A 93 -14.34 11.41 4.17
N MET A 94 -13.95 11.70 2.93
CA MET A 94 -13.07 10.86 2.12
C MET A 94 -11.83 11.66 1.70
N GLY A 95 -10.74 10.98 1.39
CA GLY A 95 -9.55 11.63 0.86
C GLY A 95 -8.47 10.65 0.47
N LEU A 96 -7.50 11.15 -0.28
CA LEU A 96 -6.42 10.40 -0.90
C LEU A 96 -5.15 11.24 -0.93
N LEU A 97 -4.00 10.58 -0.85
CA LEU A 97 -2.73 11.17 -1.24
C LEU A 97 -2.45 10.81 -2.70
N PHE A 98 -2.24 11.82 -3.55
CA PHE A 98 -1.74 11.63 -4.91
C PHE A 98 -0.28 12.01 -4.98
N ILE A 99 0.55 11.13 -5.55
CA ILE A 99 1.93 11.42 -5.91
C ILE A 99 2.03 11.53 -7.42
N GLY A 100 2.53 12.65 -7.91
CA GLY A 100 2.68 12.96 -9.33
C GLY A 100 4.15 12.94 -9.76
N PHE A 101 4.37 12.44 -10.97
CA PHE A 101 5.65 12.31 -11.63
C PHE A 101 5.54 12.93 -13.02
N GLU A 102 6.50 13.77 -13.38
CA GLU A 102 6.64 14.32 -14.72
C GLU A 102 7.73 13.55 -15.46
N ASN A 103 7.48 13.27 -16.75
CA ASN A 103 8.45 12.59 -17.57
C ASN A 103 9.67 13.52 -17.79
N PRO A 104 10.90 13.06 -17.50
CA PRO A 104 12.10 13.86 -17.75
C PRO A 104 12.38 14.11 -19.24
N ASP A 105 11.81 13.32 -20.14
CA ASP A 105 11.92 13.55 -21.59
C ASP A 105 10.98 14.65 -22.07
N ALA A 106 11.55 15.74 -22.58
CA ALA A 106 10.83 16.91 -23.07
C ALA A 106 10.04 16.63 -24.36
N GLU A 107 10.42 15.62 -25.13
CA GLU A 107 9.78 15.24 -26.40
C GLU A 107 8.75 14.10 -26.23
N ALA A 108 8.45 13.72 -24.99
CA ALA A 108 7.45 12.71 -24.71
C ALA A 108 6.07 13.10 -25.25
N SER A 109 5.32 12.12 -25.77
CA SER A 109 3.93 12.31 -26.15
C SER A 109 3.10 12.83 -24.98
N GLU A 110 2.10 13.69 -25.22
CA GLU A 110 1.25 14.26 -24.17
C GLU A 110 0.65 13.20 -23.22
N ASP A 111 0.29 12.02 -23.76
CA ASP A 111 -0.26 10.89 -22.99
C ASP A 111 0.76 10.23 -22.02
N ASN A 112 2.06 10.48 -22.23
CA ASN A 112 3.17 9.92 -21.46
C ASN A 112 4.00 11.02 -20.77
N LYS A 113 3.40 12.19 -20.56
CA LYS A 113 4.06 13.36 -19.94
C LYS A 113 3.89 13.39 -18.43
N HIS A 114 2.75 12.90 -17.94
CA HIS A 114 2.40 12.90 -16.53
C HIS A 114 1.97 11.51 -16.08
N PHE A 115 2.42 11.09 -14.90
CA PHE A 115 1.93 9.90 -14.22
C PHE A 115 1.60 10.24 -12.78
N SER A 116 0.49 9.70 -12.26
CA SER A 116 0.14 9.86 -10.85
C SER A 116 -0.32 8.56 -10.23
N MET A 117 -0.03 8.42 -8.93
CA MET A 117 -0.41 7.28 -8.11
C MET A 117 -1.19 7.77 -6.90
N GLY A 118 -2.38 7.19 -6.69
CA GLY A 118 -3.26 7.50 -5.57
C GLY A 118 -3.16 6.46 -4.45
N PHE A 119 -2.99 6.91 -3.22
CA PHE A 119 -3.00 6.08 -2.02
C PHE A 119 -4.30 6.27 -1.25
N ASN A 120 -4.99 5.16 -0.99
CA ASN A 120 -6.19 5.10 -0.16
C ASN A 120 -5.84 5.13 1.32
N CYS A 121 -5.24 6.23 1.78
CA CYS A 121 -4.80 6.43 3.17
C CYS A 121 -5.74 7.30 4.01
N GLY A 122 -6.81 7.83 3.43
CA GLY A 122 -7.64 8.88 4.03
C GLY A 122 -7.21 10.28 3.58
N GLY A 123 -7.95 11.30 4.02
CA GLY A 123 -7.70 12.71 3.70
C GLY A 123 -7.01 13.48 4.82
N GLY A 124 -6.58 14.69 4.49
CA GLY A 124 -6.02 15.65 5.46
C GLY A 124 -4.76 15.11 6.13
N GLU A 125 -4.77 15.07 7.46
CA GLU A 125 -3.62 14.66 8.29
C GLU A 125 -3.08 13.28 7.95
N THR A 126 -3.94 12.32 7.60
CA THR A 126 -3.49 10.96 7.25
C THR A 126 -2.72 10.90 5.93
N ALA A 127 -3.16 11.67 4.93
CA ALA A 127 -2.43 11.83 3.67
C ALA A 127 -1.12 12.59 3.88
N MET A 128 -1.14 13.64 4.70
CA MET A 128 0.07 14.39 5.07
C MET A 128 1.07 13.50 5.82
N ALA A 129 0.61 12.69 6.77
CA ALA A 129 1.46 11.76 7.52
C ALA A 129 2.12 10.73 6.59
N LEU A 130 1.38 10.20 5.60
CA LEU A 130 1.95 9.28 4.62
C LEU A 130 3.02 9.97 3.75
N TRP A 131 2.77 11.21 3.31
CA TRP A 131 3.77 12.00 2.60
C TRP A 131 5.02 12.26 3.46
N GLU A 132 4.83 12.65 4.71
CA GLU A 132 5.93 12.87 5.65
C GLU A 132 6.74 11.60 5.93
N CYS A 133 6.12 10.42 5.92
CA CYS A 133 6.85 9.15 5.99
C CYS A 133 7.74 8.94 4.75
N MET A 134 7.22 9.16 3.55
CA MET A 134 7.99 9.06 2.30
C MET A 134 9.13 10.07 2.27
N ARG A 135 8.85 11.32 2.65
CA ARG A 135 9.85 12.39 2.73
C ARG A 135 10.92 12.08 3.78
N SER A 136 10.54 11.61 4.96
CA SER A 136 11.50 11.25 6.02
C SER A 136 12.41 10.10 5.61
N TYR A 137 11.90 9.13 4.85
CA TYR A 137 12.75 8.10 4.23
C TYR A 137 13.79 8.71 3.29
N MET A 138 13.38 9.62 2.41
CA MET A 138 14.27 10.23 1.42
C MET A 138 15.26 11.24 2.02
N GLU A 139 14.90 11.90 3.10
CA GLU A 139 15.70 12.99 3.70
C GLU A 139 16.56 12.53 4.87
N ILE A 140 16.04 11.66 5.74
CA ILE A 140 16.72 11.23 6.95
C ILE A 140 17.30 9.83 6.70
N GLY A 141 16.43 8.84 6.52
CA GLY A 141 16.83 7.46 6.33
C GLY A 141 15.74 6.47 6.70
N GLN A 142 16.06 5.18 6.66
CA GLN A 142 15.13 4.10 6.97
C GLN A 142 14.68 4.13 8.43
N GLU A 143 15.57 4.55 9.33
CA GLU A 143 15.36 4.66 10.77
C GLU A 143 14.30 5.71 11.16
N ALA A 144 14.02 6.67 10.28
CA ALA A 144 13.01 7.70 10.52
C ALA A 144 11.58 7.23 10.20
N VAL A 145 11.43 6.05 9.60
CA VAL A 145 10.13 5.52 9.17
C VAL A 145 9.72 4.35 10.07
N PRO A 146 8.43 4.28 10.49
CA PRO A 146 7.94 3.14 11.25
C PRO A 146 8.10 1.84 10.47
N GLU A 147 8.38 0.74 11.17
CA GLU A 147 8.51 -0.58 10.55
C GLU A 147 7.26 -0.96 9.75
N SER A 148 7.47 -1.45 8.52
CA SER A 148 6.38 -1.90 7.65
C SER A 148 5.66 -3.11 8.25
N ARG A 149 4.32 -3.08 8.19
CA ARG A 149 3.46 -4.19 8.63
C ARG A 149 3.33 -5.30 7.59
N VAL A 150 3.66 -5.05 6.33
CA VAL A 150 3.44 -5.98 5.22
C VAL A 150 4.66 -6.90 5.09
N GLY A 151 4.45 -8.22 5.13
CA GLY A 151 5.49 -9.23 4.91
C GLY A 151 6.40 -9.55 6.10
N ALA A 152 6.62 -8.61 7.02
CA ALA A 152 7.59 -8.74 8.12
C ALA A 152 6.98 -8.48 9.51
N MET A 153 5.70 -8.82 9.71
CA MET A 153 5.02 -8.58 10.99
C MET A 153 5.63 -9.42 12.12
N SER A 154 6.00 -8.78 13.23
CA SER A 154 6.39 -9.49 14.46
C SER A 154 5.33 -10.51 14.87
N TYR A 155 5.77 -11.70 15.30
CA TYR A 155 4.89 -12.83 15.60
C TYR A 155 3.71 -12.46 16.48
N GLU A 156 3.93 -11.69 17.55
CA GLU A 156 2.89 -11.29 18.51
C GLU A 156 1.75 -10.47 17.88
N LYS A 157 2.04 -9.75 16.80
CA LYS A 157 1.07 -8.92 16.07
C LYS A 157 0.37 -9.71 14.96
N THR A 158 0.86 -10.90 14.61
CA THR A 158 0.16 -11.78 13.65
C THR A 158 -1.15 -12.28 14.23
N GLN A 159 -2.11 -12.64 13.37
CA GLN A 159 -3.40 -13.17 13.85
C GLN A 159 -3.22 -14.40 14.78
N ILE A 160 -2.30 -15.30 14.44
CA ILE A 160 -2.00 -16.49 15.27
C ILE A 160 -1.31 -16.08 16.56
N GLY A 161 -0.29 -15.23 16.50
CA GLY A 161 0.45 -14.81 17.70
C GLY A 161 -0.40 -13.99 18.67
N SER A 162 -1.33 -13.17 18.16
CA SER A 162 -2.33 -12.46 18.96
C SER A 162 -3.20 -13.47 19.73
N ILE A 163 -3.77 -14.47 19.05
CA ILE A 163 -4.60 -15.50 19.69
C ILE A 163 -3.81 -16.28 20.75
N VAL A 164 -2.57 -16.68 20.45
CA VAL A 164 -1.70 -17.39 21.40
C VAL A 164 -1.38 -16.51 22.62
N THR A 165 -1.15 -15.21 22.40
CA THR A 165 -0.87 -14.27 23.48
C THR A 165 -2.10 -14.07 24.37
N SER A 166 -3.28 -13.93 23.79
CA SER A 166 -4.55 -13.80 24.52
C SER A 166 -4.91 -15.08 25.28
N LEU A 167 -4.63 -16.25 24.69
CA LEU A 167 -4.78 -17.54 25.36
C LEU A 167 -3.88 -17.64 26.60
N ARG A 168 -2.62 -17.21 26.50
CA ARG A 168 -1.69 -17.18 27.65
C ARG A 168 -2.13 -16.20 28.75
N LYS A 169 -2.79 -15.10 28.37
CA LYS A 169 -3.34 -14.11 29.30
C LYS A 169 -4.68 -14.54 29.93
N GLY A 170 -5.29 -15.63 29.44
CA GLY A 170 -6.59 -16.10 29.92
C GLY A 170 -7.78 -15.31 29.39
N ASP A 171 -7.60 -14.50 28.34
CA ASP A 171 -8.70 -13.76 27.71
C ASP A 171 -9.46 -14.65 26.73
N VAL A 172 -10.47 -15.36 27.25
CA VAL A 172 -11.29 -16.29 26.46
C VAL A 172 -12.11 -15.56 25.40
N PHE A 173 -12.56 -14.33 25.67
CA PHE A 173 -13.37 -13.57 24.73
C PHE A 173 -12.55 -13.21 23.50
N ASP A 174 -11.34 -12.68 23.69
CA ASP A 174 -10.47 -12.31 22.57
C ASP A 174 -10.01 -13.53 21.76
N VAL A 175 -9.78 -14.67 22.41
CA VAL A 175 -9.47 -15.94 21.72
C VAL A 175 -10.64 -16.41 20.85
N LEU A 176 -11.87 -16.44 21.40
CA LEU A 176 -13.06 -16.83 20.64
C LEU A 176 -13.32 -15.87 19.48
N HIS A 177 -13.12 -14.57 19.72
CA HIS A 177 -13.24 -13.54 18.70
C HIS A 177 -12.21 -13.76 17.58
N GLY A 178 -10.93 -13.97 17.91
CA GLY A 178 -9.89 -14.27 16.91
C GLY A 178 -10.18 -15.54 16.10
N LEU A 179 -10.62 -16.62 16.76
CA LEU A 179 -11.01 -17.85 16.09
C LEU A 179 -12.17 -17.63 15.11
N PHE A 180 -13.20 -16.86 15.52
CA PHE A 180 -14.32 -16.52 14.64
C PHE A 180 -13.86 -15.80 13.36
N PHE A 181 -12.96 -14.82 13.47
CA PHE A 181 -12.44 -14.11 12.29
C PHE A 181 -11.65 -15.04 11.37
N ILE A 182 -10.83 -15.93 11.93
CA ILE A 182 -10.07 -16.90 11.15
C ILE A 182 -11.00 -17.89 10.43
N THR A 183 -11.97 -18.48 11.13
CA THR A 183 -12.78 -19.58 10.60
C THR A 183 -13.99 -19.10 9.80
N ILE A 184 -14.68 -18.05 10.23
CA ILE A 184 -15.92 -17.58 9.59
C ILE A 184 -15.64 -16.52 8.53
N LEU A 185 -14.71 -15.59 8.79
CA LEU A 185 -14.38 -14.52 7.84
C LEU A 185 -13.17 -14.87 6.94
N GLY A 186 -12.47 -15.97 7.22
CA GLY A 186 -11.33 -16.41 6.42
C GLY A 186 -10.18 -15.41 6.43
N THR A 187 -10.05 -14.61 7.49
CA THR A 187 -9.10 -13.49 7.54
C THR A 187 -7.66 -13.94 7.42
N TYR A 188 -7.33 -15.10 7.98
CA TYR A 188 -5.99 -15.67 7.92
C TYR A 188 -5.60 -16.06 6.50
N LEU A 189 -6.52 -16.72 5.78
CA LEU A 189 -6.29 -17.10 4.39
C LEU A 189 -6.16 -15.85 3.50
N ALA A 190 -7.00 -14.84 3.73
CA ALA A 190 -6.91 -13.57 3.02
C ALA A 190 -5.54 -12.89 3.23
N GLU A 191 -5.07 -12.83 4.48
CA GLU A 191 -3.76 -12.27 4.83
C GLU A 191 -2.62 -13.04 4.16
N LYS A 192 -2.64 -14.38 4.20
CA LYS A 192 -1.58 -15.20 3.58
C LYS A 192 -1.57 -15.11 2.06
N LEU A 193 -2.73 -15.05 1.41
CA LEU A 193 -2.80 -14.84 -0.04
C LEU A 193 -2.30 -13.45 -0.43
N GLN A 194 -2.64 -12.42 0.35
CA GLN A 194 -2.14 -11.07 0.11
C GLN A 194 -0.62 -10.99 0.30
N ASN A 195 -0.09 -11.57 1.38
CA ASN A 195 1.35 -11.62 1.64
C ASN A 195 2.07 -12.41 0.54
N LEU A 196 1.56 -13.58 0.15
CA LEU A 196 2.12 -14.36 -0.96
C LEU A 196 2.18 -13.56 -2.26
N LYS A 197 1.18 -12.71 -2.51
CA LYS A 197 1.09 -11.94 -3.75
C LYS A 197 1.94 -10.68 -3.75
N LEU A 198 1.98 -9.98 -2.61
CA LEU A 198 2.57 -8.63 -2.51
C LEU A 198 3.94 -8.60 -1.83
N SER A 199 4.37 -9.70 -1.21
CA SER A 199 5.62 -9.77 -0.45
C SER A 199 6.44 -11.04 -0.76
N PRO A 200 7.69 -10.89 -1.21
CA PRO A 200 8.36 -9.63 -1.57
C PRO A 200 7.73 -8.97 -2.81
N PRO A 201 7.83 -7.63 -2.97
CA PRO A 201 7.47 -6.98 -4.21
C PRO A 201 8.36 -7.51 -5.35
N PRO A 202 7.88 -7.52 -6.61
CA PRO A 202 8.68 -7.98 -7.74
C PRO A 202 9.88 -7.04 -7.96
N ASP A 203 11.00 -7.61 -8.39
CA ASP A 203 12.20 -6.84 -8.74
C ASP A 203 12.09 -6.22 -10.14
N LEU A 204 12.89 -5.16 -10.36
CA LEU A 204 12.99 -4.48 -11.65
C LEU A 204 14.11 -5.15 -12.46
N GLU A 205 13.76 -5.79 -13.57
CA GLU A 205 14.69 -6.66 -14.34
C GLU A 205 15.53 -5.90 -15.39
N HIS A 206 15.21 -4.64 -15.69
CA HIS A 206 15.91 -3.88 -16.74
C HIS A 206 17.38 -3.60 -16.35
N PRO A 207 18.37 -3.90 -17.22
CA PRO A 207 19.80 -3.79 -16.89
C PRO A 207 20.20 -2.44 -16.29
N ASP A 208 19.77 -1.34 -16.91
CA ASP A 208 20.09 0.02 -16.46
C ASP A 208 19.50 0.32 -15.07
N ILE A 209 18.32 -0.23 -14.77
CA ILE A 209 17.65 -0.03 -13.48
C ILE A 209 18.28 -0.90 -12.40
N VAL A 210 18.75 -2.09 -12.75
CA VAL A 210 19.53 -2.94 -11.86
C VAL A 210 20.85 -2.25 -11.49
N GLU A 211 21.53 -1.64 -12.45
CA GLU A 211 22.74 -0.85 -12.19
C GLU A 211 22.46 0.39 -11.35
N TRP A 212 21.39 1.12 -11.69
CA TRP A 212 20.93 2.28 -10.92
C TRP A 212 20.58 1.93 -9.46
N SER A 213 20.02 0.73 -9.23
CA SER A 213 19.61 0.24 -7.91
C SER A 213 20.79 -0.19 -7.03
N LYS A 214 22.02 -0.30 -7.54
CA LYS A 214 23.20 -0.66 -6.74
C LYS A 214 23.51 0.44 -5.73
N SER A 215 23.91 0.01 -4.53
CA SER A 215 24.31 0.93 -3.47
C SER A 215 25.55 1.73 -3.84
N LEU A 216 25.48 3.04 -3.65
CA LEU A 216 26.59 3.97 -3.78
C LEU A 216 27.32 4.16 -2.43
N PRO A 217 28.65 4.38 -2.46
CA PRO A 217 29.40 4.85 -1.30
C PRO A 217 28.82 6.17 -0.75
N PRO A 218 28.84 6.40 0.57
CA PRO A 218 28.31 7.63 1.19
C PRO A 218 28.85 8.93 0.60
N GLU A 219 30.10 8.92 0.12
CA GLU A 219 30.77 10.06 -0.52
C GLU A 219 30.13 10.47 -1.86
N GLN A 220 29.42 9.54 -2.52
CA GLN A 220 28.76 9.75 -3.79
C GLN A 220 27.25 10.00 -3.64
N TRP A 221 26.76 10.14 -2.42
CA TRP A 221 25.35 10.39 -2.19
C TRP A 221 24.99 11.80 -2.66
N ALA A 222 23.93 11.88 -3.46
CA ALA A 222 23.39 13.16 -3.90
C ALA A 222 22.90 13.96 -2.70
N THR A 223 23.32 15.22 -2.61
CA THR A 223 22.82 16.17 -1.62
C THR A 223 21.61 16.93 -2.18
N ARG A 224 20.90 17.64 -1.31
CA ARG A 224 19.82 18.55 -1.71
C ARG A 224 20.33 19.58 -2.71
N SER A 225 19.45 20.02 -3.61
CA SER A 225 19.78 21.12 -4.51
C SER A 225 20.00 22.42 -3.75
N ALA A 226 20.78 23.32 -4.33
CA ALA A 226 20.99 24.65 -3.76
C ALA A 226 19.68 25.46 -3.66
N GLU A 227 18.76 25.27 -4.59
CA GLU A 227 17.45 25.92 -4.57
C GLU A 227 16.62 25.50 -3.36
N LEU A 228 16.65 24.20 -3.04
CA LEU A 228 15.93 23.65 -1.89
C LEU A 228 16.53 24.16 -0.56
N GLU A 229 17.86 24.22 -0.46
CA GLU A 229 18.54 24.78 0.73
C GLU A 229 18.20 26.26 0.93
N ILE A 230 18.17 27.04 -0.15
CA ILE A 230 17.75 28.45 -0.09
C ILE A 230 16.28 28.56 0.35
N ALA A 231 15.42 27.67 -0.13
CA ALA A 231 14.01 27.66 0.28
C ALA A 231 13.85 27.33 1.77
N PHE A 232 14.61 26.38 2.31
CA PHE A 232 14.63 26.08 3.74
C PHE A 232 15.11 27.27 4.57
N ALA A 233 16.22 27.91 4.18
CA ALA A 233 16.73 29.09 4.89
C ALA A 233 15.70 30.23 4.94
N ARG A 234 15.02 30.51 3.81
CA ARG A 234 13.93 31.51 3.77
C ARG A 234 12.75 31.12 4.65
N HIS A 235 12.40 29.84 4.70
CA HIS A 235 11.31 29.35 5.55
C HIS A 235 11.65 29.54 7.04
N GLU A 236 12.86 29.16 7.46
CA GLU A 236 13.34 29.35 8.84
C GLU A 236 13.37 30.83 9.25
N GLU A 237 13.80 31.73 8.37
CA GLU A 237 13.76 33.17 8.61
C GLU A 237 12.33 33.71 8.78
N SER A 238 11.37 33.17 8.03
CA SER A 238 9.97 33.60 8.07
C SER A 238 9.18 33.09 9.29
N HIS A 239 9.61 31.97 9.86
CA HIS A 239 9.00 31.33 11.03
C HIS A 239 10.09 31.08 12.07
N PRO A 240 10.63 32.14 12.70
CA PRO A 240 11.57 31.96 13.79
C PRO A 240 10.90 31.08 14.84
N ILE A 241 11.57 29.99 15.21
CA ILE A 241 11.11 29.10 16.27
C ILE A 241 10.94 29.98 17.51
N ASN A 242 9.69 30.32 17.84
CA ASN A 242 9.39 30.96 19.11
C ASN A 242 9.80 29.95 20.19
N GLU A 243 10.89 30.26 20.89
CA GLU A 243 11.28 29.62 22.15
C GLU A 243 10.15 29.72 23.19
#